data_AF-A0A7G9QTC1-F1
#
_entry.id   AF-A0A7G9QTC1-F1
#
_cell.length_a   1.000
_cell.length_b   1.000
_cell.length_c   1.000
_cell.angle_alpha   90.00
_cell.angle_beta   90.00
_cell.angle_gamma   90.00
#
_symmetry.space_group_name_H-M   'P 1'
#
loop_
_entity.id
_entity.type
_entity.pdbx_description
1 polymer ?
#
loop_
_entity_poly.entity_id
_entity_poly.type
_entity_poly.pdbx_seq_one_letter_code
_entity_poly.pdbx_strand_id
1 'polypeptide(L)'
;MRRFHALMLAGLCAIGATHAGEPAKPSDAQPAPGFDAELARRTGADDYGMRSYVLVILRTGPTPVKDPEARKAMFAGHMANMDRLAKEGKLALAGPFGDAGGDWRGLFVFAVKDIDEAKALTATDPVIRQGEMVAEYHAWYGSAATMLISELHGKLARKSF
;
A
#
# COMPACT_ATOMS: atom_id res chain seq x y z
N MET A 1 -77.15 27.79 15.20
CA MET A 1 -76.34 27.21 16.30
C MET A 1 -75.21 26.39 15.70
N ARG A 2 -74.00 26.55 16.25
CA ARG A 2 -72.80 25.68 16.16
C ARG A 2 -72.08 25.51 14.82
N ARG A 3 -71.06 26.36 14.69
CA ARG A 3 -69.68 26.14 14.19
C ARG A 3 -69.26 24.67 14.02
N PHE A 4 -68.63 24.35 12.88
CA PHE A 4 -67.45 23.48 12.84
C PHE A 4 -66.48 24.00 11.76
N HIS A 5 -65.29 24.41 12.21
CA HIS A 5 -64.12 24.65 11.37
C HIS A 5 -63.47 23.29 11.09
N ALA A 6 -63.18 23.00 9.82
CA ALA A 6 -62.27 21.92 9.45
C ALA A 6 -61.14 22.52 8.61
N LEU A 7 -60.02 22.74 9.31
CA LEU A 7 -58.70 22.98 8.74
C LEU A 7 -58.23 21.65 8.12
N MET A 8 -57.80 21.63 6.86
CA MET A 8 -56.84 20.63 6.40
C MET A 8 -55.78 21.24 5.50
N LEU A 9 -54.55 20.92 5.91
CA LEU A 9 -53.24 21.41 5.48
C LEU A 9 -52.95 21.11 4.00
N ALA A 10 -52.36 22.10 3.33
CA ALA A 10 -51.65 21.92 2.07
C ALA A 10 -50.34 21.14 2.31
N GLY A 11 -50.16 20.01 1.61
CA GLY A 11 -48.90 19.27 1.54
C GLY A 11 -48.39 19.27 0.11
N LEU A 12 -47.54 20.24 -0.24
CA LEU A 12 -46.81 20.26 -1.51
C LEU A 12 -45.45 19.58 -1.30
N CYS A 13 -45.34 18.34 -1.74
CA CYS A 13 -44.09 17.57 -1.71
C CYS A 13 -43.22 18.01 -2.90
N ALA A 14 -42.22 18.86 -2.65
CA ALA A 14 -41.21 19.19 -3.66
C ALA A 14 -40.16 18.09 -3.70
N ILE A 15 -40.14 17.34 -4.81
CA ILE A 15 -39.17 16.30 -5.10
C ILE A 15 -37.81 16.99 -5.35
N GLY A 16 -36.86 16.76 -4.46
CA GLY A 16 -35.47 17.19 -4.65
C GLY A 16 -34.83 16.42 -5.80
N ALA A 17 -34.41 17.13 -6.84
CA ALA A 17 -33.58 16.57 -7.90
C ALA A 17 -32.16 16.35 -7.35
N THR A 18 -31.81 15.08 -7.10
CA THR A 18 -30.44 14.65 -6.87
C THR A 18 -29.63 14.85 -8.14
N HIS A 19 -28.78 15.89 -8.20
CA HIS A 19 -27.73 15.97 -9.21
C HIS A 19 -26.68 14.90 -8.88
N ALA A 20 -26.77 13.76 -9.55
CA ALA A 20 -25.65 12.85 -9.67
C ALA A 20 -24.53 13.60 -10.42
N GLY A 21 -23.44 13.92 -9.73
CA GLY A 21 -22.29 14.58 -10.33
C GLY A 21 -21.71 13.71 -11.44
N GLU A 22 -21.62 14.27 -12.66
CA GLU A 22 -20.89 13.66 -13.76
C GLU A 22 -19.41 13.43 -13.38
N PRO A 23 -18.77 12.35 -13.88
CA PRO A 23 -17.34 12.18 -13.73
C PRO A 23 -16.62 13.34 -14.43
N ALA A 24 -15.78 14.06 -13.69
CA ALA A 24 -15.00 15.17 -14.22
C ALA A 24 -14.10 14.69 -15.37
N LYS A 25 -14.15 15.38 -16.51
CA LYS A 25 -13.25 15.14 -17.65
C LYS A 25 -11.79 15.39 -17.23
N PRO A 26 -10.81 14.69 -17.83
CA PRO A 26 -9.40 15.01 -17.63
C PRO A 26 -9.15 16.49 -17.93
N SER A 27 -8.53 17.19 -16.98
CA SER A 27 -8.26 18.62 -17.06
C SER A 27 -7.11 18.88 -18.05
N ASP A 28 -7.35 19.66 -19.10
CA ASP A 28 -6.33 20.18 -20.04
C ASP A 28 -5.41 21.25 -19.38
N ALA A 29 -5.24 21.22 -18.05
CA ALA A 29 -4.43 22.19 -17.35
C ALA A 29 -2.95 22.01 -17.70
N GLN A 30 -2.30 23.13 -18.02
CA GLN A 30 -0.87 23.17 -18.31
C GLN A 30 -0.09 22.62 -17.09
N PRO A 31 0.91 21.73 -17.30
CA PRO A 31 1.62 21.10 -16.20
C PRO A 31 2.23 22.15 -15.25
N ALA A 32 2.23 21.85 -13.95
CA ALA A 32 2.84 22.72 -12.96
C ALA A 32 4.33 22.98 -13.28
N PRO A 33 4.86 24.18 -13.03
CA PRO A 33 6.29 24.45 -13.19
C PRO A 33 7.13 23.42 -12.41
N GLY A 34 8.06 22.75 -13.09
CA GLY A 34 8.90 21.70 -12.50
C GLY A 34 8.31 20.28 -12.55
N PHE A 35 7.16 20.08 -13.19
CA PHE A 35 6.65 18.74 -13.48
C PHE A 35 7.54 17.98 -14.47
N ASP A 36 7.92 16.76 -14.10
CA ASP A 36 8.65 15.83 -14.95
C ASP A 36 7.73 14.66 -15.35
N ALA A 37 7.23 14.72 -16.59
CA ALA A 37 6.27 13.75 -17.11
C ALA A 37 6.86 12.33 -17.23
N GLU A 38 8.15 12.22 -17.55
CA GLU A 38 8.81 10.92 -17.69
C GLU A 38 9.04 10.28 -16.32
N LEU A 39 9.44 11.08 -15.34
CA LEU A 39 9.57 10.61 -13.96
C LEU A 39 8.22 10.15 -13.38
N ALA A 40 7.16 10.92 -13.61
CA ALA A 40 5.80 10.55 -13.20
C ALA A 40 5.38 9.21 -13.81
N ARG A 41 5.57 9.05 -15.14
CA ARG A 41 5.26 7.81 -15.86
C ARG A 41 6.06 6.62 -15.33
N ARG A 42 7.38 6.77 -15.14
CA ARG A 42 8.26 5.68 -14.67
C ARG A 42 7.96 5.24 -13.24
N THR A 43 7.54 6.17 -12.38
CA THR A 43 7.18 5.86 -10.99
C THR A 43 5.74 5.39 -10.82
N GLY A 44 4.92 5.49 -11.87
CA GLY A 44 3.49 5.17 -11.82
C GLY A 44 2.70 6.19 -11.00
N ALA A 45 3.13 7.44 -11.03
CA ALA A 45 2.46 8.54 -10.35
C ALA A 45 1.13 8.88 -11.03
N ASP A 46 0.13 9.21 -10.22
CA ASP A 46 -1.05 9.94 -10.65
C ASP A 46 -0.77 11.46 -10.72
N ASP A 47 -1.82 12.24 -11.00
CA ASP A 47 -1.74 13.70 -11.14
C ASP A 47 -1.28 14.42 -9.86
N TYR A 48 -1.33 13.74 -8.69
CA TYR A 48 -0.86 14.27 -7.41
C TYR A 48 0.59 13.89 -7.09
N GLY A 49 1.27 13.14 -7.97
CA GLY A 49 2.59 12.58 -7.68
C GLY A 49 2.53 11.37 -6.73
N MET A 50 1.36 10.74 -6.62
CA MET A 50 1.06 9.67 -5.66
C MET A 50 0.83 8.35 -6.39
N ARG A 51 0.85 7.24 -5.64
CA ARG A 51 0.65 5.90 -6.16
C ARG A 51 -0.05 5.03 -5.10
N SER A 52 -0.88 4.11 -5.56
CA SER A 52 -1.42 3.02 -4.74
C SER A 52 -0.40 1.89 -4.58
N TYR A 53 -0.29 1.41 -3.35
CA TYR A 53 0.58 0.34 -2.90
C TYR A 53 -0.19 -0.60 -1.97
N VAL A 54 0.46 -1.69 -1.58
CA VAL A 54 0.06 -2.48 -0.42
C VAL A 54 1.16 -2.44 0.63
N LEU A 55 0.84 -1.89 1.79
CA LEU A 55 1.67 -1.99 2.99
C LEU A 55 1.41 -3.34 3.64
N VAL A 56 2.49 -4.07 3.90
CA VAL A 56 2.47 -5.33 4.64
C VAL A 56 3.22 -5.16 5.95
N ILE A 57 2.57 -5.48 7.07
CA ILE A 57 3.21 -5.54 8.38
C ILE A 57 3.51 -7.00 8.69
N LEU A 58 4.79 -7.30 8.91
CA LEU A 58 5.25 -8.61 9.35
C LEU A 58 5.23 -8.67 10.86
N ARG A 59 4.52 -9.64 11.43
CA ARG A 59 4.42 -9.88 12.87
C ARG A 59 5.01 -11.24 13.23
N THR A 60 5.39 -11.42 14.49
CA THR A 60 5.81 -12.72 15.03
C THR A 60 4.75 -13.78 14.75
N GLY A 61 5.16 -14.90 14.16
CA GLY A 61 4.28 -16.01 13.87
C GLY A 61 4.22 -17.03 15.01
N PRO A 62 3.25 -17.96 14.96
CA PRO A 62 3.03 -18.95 16.00
C PRO A 62 4.04 -20.11 15.97
N THR A 63 4.88 -20.20 14.94
CA THR A 63 5.76 -21.35 14.69
C THR A 63 7.21 -20.89 14.56
N PRO A 64 7.84 -20.42 15.65
CA PRO A 64 9.22 -19.97 15.60
C PRO A 64 10.17 -21.14 15.32
N VAL A 65 11.10 -20.93 14.38
CA VAL A 65 12.15 -21.89 14.05
C VAL A 65 13.21 -21.86 15.14
N LYS A 66 13.33 -22.98 15.87
CA LYS A 66 14.22 -23.13 17.04
C LYS A 66 15.65 -23.52 16.69
N ASP A 67 15.83 -24.30 15.63
CA ASP A 67 17.16 -24.72 15.19
C ASP A 67 17.92 -23.52 14.58
N PRO A 68 19.10 -23.15 15.12
CA PRO A 68 19.81 -21.96 14.68
C PRO A 68 20.24 -21.99 13.20
N GLU A 69 20.66 -23.15 12.69
CA GLU A 69 21.13 -23.27 11.31
C GLU A 69 19.96 -23.23 10.32
N ALA A 70 18.85 -23.92 10.64
CA ALA A 70 17.61 -23.84 9.86
C ALA A 70 17.06 -22.40 9.85
N ARG A 71 17.08 -21.72 11.01
CA ARG A 71 16.67 -20.32 11.13
C ARG A 71 17.53 -19.41 10.26
N LYS A 72 18.85 -19.57 10.33
CA LYS A 72 19.81 -18.82 9.50
C LYS A 72 19.55 -19.03 8.00
N ALA A 73 19.36 -20.27 7.57
CA ALA A 73 19.05 -20.59 6.18
C ALA A 73 17.70 -19.99 5.72
N MET A 74 16.68 -20.03 6.58
CA MET A 74 15.37 -19.39 6.32
C MET A 74 15.52 -17.88 6.11
N PHE A 75 16.23 -17.17 6.99
CA PHE A 75 16.44 -15.73 6.84
C PHE A 75 17.33 -15.37 5.63
N ALA A 76 18.30 -16.22 5.26
CA ALA A 76 19.02 -16.03 4.00
C ALA A 76 18.06 -16.11 2.78
N GLY A 77 17.12 -17.05 2.81
CA GLY A 77 16.07 -17.15 1.79
C GLY A 77 15.10 -15.97 1.80
N HIS A 78 14.78 -15.41 2.97
CA HIS A 78 13.99 -14.18 3.12
C HIS A 78 14.65 -12.99 2.43
N MET A 79 15.95 -12.76 2.70
CA MET A 79 16.73 -11.70 2.05
C MET A 79 16.78 -11.89 0.53
N ALA A 80 17.07 -13.10 0.06
CA ALA A 80 17.10 -13.40 -1.37
C ALA A 80 15.75 -13.18 -2.06
N ASN A 81 14.64 -13.48 -1.37
CA ASN A 81 13.30 -13.23 -1.89
C ASN A 81 13.02 -11.72 -2.02
N MET A 82 13.37 -10.93 -1.01
CA MET A 82 13.25 -9.47 -1.06
C MET A 82 14.07 -8.88 -2.20
N ASP A 83 15.32 -9.31 -2.37
CA ASP A 83 16.20 -8.84 -3.45
C ASP A 83 15.61 -9.12 -4.83
N ARG A 84 15.06 -10.33 -5.02
CA ARG A 84 14.37 -10.70 -6.26
C ARG A 84 13.17 -9.78 -6.51
N LEU A 85 12.31 -9.59 -5.52
CA LEU A 85 11.10 -8.77 -5.64
C LEU A 85 11.41 -7.28 -5.86
N ALA A 86 12.50 -6.78 -5.28
CA ALA A 86 12.98 -5.42 -5.51
C ALA A 86 13.49 -5.24 -6.95
N LYS A 87 14.26 -6.21 -7.48
CA LYS A 87 14.72 -6.22 -8.88
C LYS A 87 13.59 -6.32 -9.89
N GLU A 88 12.52 -7.03 -9.54
CA GLU A 88 11.28 -7.11 -10.33
C GLU A 88 10.44 -5.81 -10.26
N GLY A 89 10.84 -4.83 -9.45
CA GLY A 89 10.11 -3.58 -9.25
C GLY A 89 8.80 -3.76 -8.47
N LYS A 90 8.60 -4.91 -7.83
CA LYS A 90 7.41 -5.25 -7.07
C LYS A 90 7.51 -4.80 -5.62
N LEU A 91 8.69 -4.92 -5.00
CA LEU A 91 8.96 -4.46 -3.64
C LEU A 91 9.63 -3.09 -3.68
N ALA A 92 8.88 -2.03 -3.35
CA ALA A 92 9.37 -0.65 -3.40
C ALA A 92 10.22 -0.29 -2.18
N LEU A 93 9.87 -0.83 -1.02
CA LEU A 93 10.57 -0.62 0.24
C LEU A 93 10.38 -1.83 1.15
N ALA A 94 11.43 -2.18 1.90
CA ALA A 94 11.37 -3.13 2.99
C ALA A 94 12.29 -2.69 4.12
N GLY A 95 11.97 -3.10 5.35
CA GLY A 95 12.83 -2.85 6.50
C GLY A 95 12.28 -3.42 7.80
N PRO A 96 13.16 -3.66 8.80
CA PRO A 96 12.75 -4.10 10.11
C PRO A 96 12.16 -2.94 10.93
N PHE A 97 11.25 -3.27 11.85
CA PHE A 97 10.91 -2.35 12.94
C PHE A 97 11.98 -2.40 14.02
N GLY A 98 12.23 -1.26 14.68
CA GLY A 98 13.22 -1.15 15.76
C GLY A 98 12.71 -1.53 17.15
N ASP A 99 11.45 -1.95 17.27
CA ASP A 99 10.85 -2.30 18.56
C ASP A 99 11.30 -3.70 19.00
N ALA A 100 12.13 -3.75 20.04
CA ALA A 100 12.65 -4.99 20.59
C ALA A 100 11.61 -5.76 21.43
N GLY A 101 10.55 -5.11 21.90
CA GLY A 101 9.52 -5.70 22.77
C GLY A 101 8.20 -6.01 22.08
N GLY A 102 7.94 -5.37 20.93
CA GLY A 102 6.76 -5.60 20.12
C GLY A 102 6.82 -6.88 19.29
N ASP A 103 5.67 -7.27 18.75
CA ASP A 103 5.57 -8.39 17.83
C ASP A 103 5.76 -7.97 16.36
N TRP A 104 5.90 -6.67 16.08
CA TRP A 104 6.21 -6.15 14.76
C TRP A 104 7.67 -6.42 14.41
N ARG A 105 7.90 -7.11 13.29
CA ARG A 105 9.23 -7.57 12.87
C ARG A 105 9.78 -6.72 11.74
N GLY A 106 8.93 -6.37 10.79
CA GLY A 106 9.30 -5.53 9.66
C GLY A 106 8.09 -5.20 8.81
N LEU A 107 8.35 -4.54 7.69
CA LEU A 107 7.32 -4.17 6.74
C LEU A 107 7.80 -4.35 5.30
N PHE A 108 6.83 -4.53 4.41
CA PHE A 108 6.99 -4.40 2.97
C PHE A 108 6.07 -3.32 2.42
N VAL A 109 6.51 -2.62 1.39
CA VAL A 109 5.65 -1.79 0.55
C VAL A 109 5.70 -2.35 -0.86
N PHE A 110 4.61 -3.00 -1.26
CA PHE A 110 4.48 -3.56 -2.61
C PHE A 110 3.85 -2.57 -3.58
N ALA A 111 4.46 -2.44 -4.75
CA ALA A 111 4.04 -1.62 -5.87
C ALA A 111 3.11 -2.39 -6.82
N VAL A 112 2.09 -3.02 -6.23
CA VAL A 112 1.15 -3.94 -6.88
C VAL A 112 -0.25 -3.35 -6.98
N LYS A 113 -1.14 -4.00 -7.74
CA LYS A 113 -2.49 -3.47 -7.99
C LYS A 113 -3.42 -3.60 -6.79
N ASP A 114 -3.29 -4.69 -6.03
CA ASP A 114 -4.19 -5.05 -4.96
C ASP A 114 -3.53 -5.95 -3.90
N ILE A 115 -4.28 -6.21 -2.83
CA ILE A 115 -3.86 -7.03 -1.69
C ILE A 115 -3.64 -8.49 -2.09
N ASP A 116 -4.35 -9.01 -3.09
CA ASP A 116 -4.23 -10.41 -3.46
C ASP A 116 -2.92 -10.69 -4.22
N GLU A 117 -2.49 -9.77 -5.08
CA GLU A 117 -1.14 -9.80 -5.65
C GLU A 117 -0.08 -9.72 -4.55
N ALA A 118 -0.24 -8.83 -3.54
CA ALA A 118 0.69 -8.75 -2.42
C ALA A 118 0.76 -10.07 -1.62
N LYS A 119 -0.38 -10.70 -1.30
CA LYS A 119 -0.42 -12.00 -0.61
C LYS A 119 0.31 -13.08 -1.40
N ALA A 120 0.12 -13.12 -2.72
CA ALA A 120 0.80 -14.09 -3.59
C ALA A 120 2.32 -13.91 -3.54
N LEU A 121 2.81 -12.67 -3.58
CA LEU A 121 4.24 -12.36 -3.45
C LEU A 121 4.78 -12.70 -2.05
N THR A 122 4.07 -12.31 -0.99
CA THR A 122 4.45 -12.58 0.41
C THR A 122 4.48 -14.08 0.70
N ALA A 123 3.60 -14.89 0.10
CA ALA A 123 3.58 -16.34 0.27
C ALA A 123 4.82 -17.06 -0.31
N THR A 124 5.63 -16.39 -1.14
CA THR A 124 6.90 -16.97 -1.62
C THR A 124 7.99 -16.97 -0.54
N ASP A 125 7.84 -16.11 0.48
CA ASP A 125 8.83 -15.90 1.52
C ASP A 125 8.92 -17.07 2.50
N PRO A 126 10.11 -17.65 2.74
CA PRO A 126 10.26 -18.75 3.69
C PRO A 126 9.85 -18.38 5.12
N VAL A 127 9.98 -17.13 5.60
CA VAL A 127 9.54 -16.78 6.96
C VAL A 127 8.02 -16.84 7.11
N ILE A 128 7.29 -16.59 6.02
CA ILE A 128 5.84 -16.70 5.96
C ILE A 128 5.42 -18.16 5.82
N ARG A 129 6.04 -18.90 4.90
CA ARG A 129 5.71 -20.33 4.66
C ARG A 129 5.95 -21.21 5.87
N GLN A 130 6.96 -20.90 6.69
CA GLN A 130 7.29 -21.67 7.89
C GLN A 130 6.52 -21.21 9.13
N GLY A 131 5.74 -20.13 9.05
CA GLY A 131 5.01 -19.58 10.19
C GLY A 131 5.90 -18.91 11.24
N GLU A 132 7.15 -18.58 10.88
CA GLU A 132 8.04 -17.75 11.69
C GLU A 132 7.48 -16.32 11.80
N MET A 133 6.88 -15.82 10.73
CA MET A 133 6.15 -14.55 10.70
C MET A 133 4.78 -14.73 10.06
N VAL A 134 3.86 -13.84 10.42
CA VAL A 134 2.57 -13.66 9.75
C VAL A 134 2.49 -12.25 9.17
N ALA A 135 1.62 -12.06 8.19
CA ALA A 135 1.53 -10.80 7.45
C ALA A 135 0.13 -10.19 7.55
N GLU A 136 0.06 -8.89 7.84
CA GLU A 136 -1.13 -8.06 7.76
C GLU A 136 -1.03 -7.15 6.55
N TYR A 137 -2.12 -6.95 5.81
CA TYR A 137 -2.10 -6.29 4.50
C TYR A 137 -3.05 -5.10 4.49
N HIS A 138 -2.56 -3.96 4.01
CA HIS A 138 -3.30 -2.70 3.98
C HIS A 138 -3.09 -2.01 2.64
N ALA A 139 -4.18 -1.58 1.99
CA ALA A 139 -4.07 -0.65 0.89
C ALA A 139 -3.46 0.66 1.41
N TRP A 140 -2.42 1.14 0.73
CA TRP A 140 -1.69 2.33 1.13
C TRP A 140 -1.52 3.26 -0.06
N TYR A 141 -1.94 4.51 0.10
CA TYR A 141 -1.75 5.56 -0.89
C TYR A 141 -0.62 6.47 -0.41
N GLY A 142 0.47 6.52 -1.18
CA GLY A 142 1.72 7.17 -0.79
C GLY A 142 2.41 7.82 -1.98
N SER A 143 3.52 8.52 -1.74
CA SER A 143 4.25 9.17 -2.82
C SER A 143 4.75 8.16 -3.86
N ALA A 144 4.63 8.49 -5.15
CA ALA A 144 5.25 7.70 -6.22
C ALA A 144 6.79 7.68 -6.13
N ALA A 145 7.38 8.66 -5.44
CA ALA A 145 8.82 8.71 -5.18
C ALA A 145 9.33 7.51 -4.35
N THR A 146 8.46 6.77 -3.65
CA THR A 146 8.82 5.52 -2.99
C THR A 146 9.44 4.51 -3.97
N MET A 147 9.06 4.53 -5.24
CA MET A 147 9.68 3.70 -6.29
C MET A 147 11.15 4.00 -6.56
N LEU A 148 11.64 5.18 -6.17
CA LEU A 148 13.03 5.59 -6.37
C LEU A 148 13.93 5.10 -5.23
N ILE A 149 13.36 4.61 -4.13
CA ILE A 149 14.11 4.28 -2.92
C ILE A 149 15.15 3.19 -3.17
N SER A 150 14.82 2.14 -3.94
CA SER A 150 15.76 1.06 -4.24
C SER A 150 16.99 1.56 -5.03
N GLU A 151 16.77 2.39 -6.04
CA GLU A 151 17.85 3.01 -6.83
C GLU A 151 18.72 3.92 -5.95
N LEU A 152 18.08 4.78 -5.14
CA LEU A 152 18.78 5.71 -4.26
C LEU A 152 19.54 4.96 -3.16
N HIS A 153 18.98 3.89 -2.61
CA HIS A 153 19.63 3.04 -1.61
C HIS A 153 20.99 2.53 -2.13
N GLY A 154 21.04 2.04 -3.36
CA GLY A 154 22.30 1.57 -3.97
C GLY A 154 23.38 2.67 -4.07
N LYS A 155 22.97 3.94 -4.20
CA LYS A 155 23.89 5.09 -4.22
C LYS A 155 24.32 5.53 -2.81
N LEU A 156 23.50 5.26 -1.79
CA LEU A 156 23.76 5.61 -0.39
C LEU A 156 24.60 4.57 0.34
N ALA A 157 24.43 3.29 -0.01
CA ALA A 157 25.04 2.17 0.68
C ALA A 157 26.56 2.12 0.45
N ARG A 158 27.35 2.24 1.53
CA ARG A 158 28.81 1.99 1.47
C ARG A 158 29.17 0.51 1.37
N LYS A 159 28.27 -0.36 1.82
CA LYS A 159 28.40 -1.81 1.86
C LYS A 159 27.04 -2.40 1.49
N SER A 160 27.05 -3.54 0.83
CA SER A 160 25.85 -4.37 0.68
C SER A 160 25.49 -5.01 2.03
N PHE A 161 24.20 -5.10 2.31
CA PHE A 161 23.65 -5.79 3.47
C PHE A 161 23.51 -7.29 3.19
#